data_AF-A0A6G2DPQ2-F1
#
_entry.id   AF-A0A6G2DPQ2-F1
#
_cell.length_a   1.000
_cell.length_b   1.000
_cell.length_c   1.000
_cell.angle_alpha   90.00
_cell.angle_beta   90.00
_cell.angle_gamma   90.00
#
_symmetry.space_group_name_H-M   'P 1'
#
loop_
_entity.id
_entity.type
_entity.pdbx_description
1 polymer ?
#
loop_
_entity_poly.entity_id
_entity_poly.type
_entity_poly.pdbx_seq_one_letter_code
_entity_poly.pdbx_strand_id
1 'polypeptide(L)' 'MKYNKTKYPNIYYYETAKGKRYYVRRSFFFRGKKREKSKSGFTTLPQARAALVELEQQIQEQELGINTNLTLDQYW' A
#
# COMPACT_ATOMS: atom_id res chain seq x y z
N MET A 1 -2.14 -0.76 19.67
CA MET A 1 -2.48 0.32 18.70
C MET A 1 -3.74 -0.11 17.95
N LYS A 2 -4.83 0.66 18.03
CA LYS A 2 -6.14 0.28 17.46
C LYS A 2 -6.31 0.92 16.09
N TYR A 3 -6.63 0.12 15.08
CA TYR A 3 -6.93 0.59 13.74
C TYR A 3 -8.44 0.73 13.56
N ASN A 4 -8.88 1.93 13.19
CA ASN A 4 -10.26 2.25 12.91
C ASN A 4 -10.50 2.22 11.40
N LYS A 5 -11.66 1.70 10.98
CA LYS A 5 -12.03 1.64 9.57
C LYS A 5 -12.38 3.04 9.05
N THR A 6 -11.96 3.34 7.84
CA THR A 6 -12.47 4.51 7.10
C THR A 6 -13.63 4.09 6.20
N LYS A 7 -14.27 5.07 5.53
CA LYS A 7 -15.24 4.80 4.45
C LYS A 7 -14.60 4.08 3.26
N TYR A 8 -13.28 4.12 3.12
CA TYR A 8 -12.55 3.52 2.01
C TYR A 8 -12.05 2.13 2.40
N PRO A 9 -12.24 1.12 1.52
CA PRO A 9 -11.75 -0.23 1.77
C PRO A 9 -10.23 -0.23 1.85
N ASN A 10 -9.66 -1.14 2.63
CA ASN A 10 -8.20 -1.31 2.81
C ASN A 10 -7.46 -0.08 3.37
N ILE A 11 -8.17 1.00 3.72
CA ILE A 11 -7.65 2.19 4.37
C ILE A 11 -8.22 2.28 5.78
N TYR A 12 -7.32 2.34 6.74
CA TYR A 12 -7.58 2.46 8.16
C TYR A 12 -6.93 3.74 8.68
N TYR A 13 -7.34 4.16 9.87
CA TYR A 13 -6.65 5.21 10.60
C TYR A 13 -6.33 4.76 12.02
N TYR A 14 -5.33 5.38 12.60
CA TYR A 14 -4.94 5.20 13.98
C TYR A 14 -4.55 6.56 14.56
N GLU A 15 -4.69 6.69 15.87
CA GLU A 15 -4.30 7.89 16.58
C GLU A 15 -2.89 7.73 17.16
N THR A 16 -2.11 8.80 17.08
CA THR A 16 -0.80 8.91 17.71
C THR A 16 -0.78 10.17 18.56
N ALA A 17 0.20 10.30 19.45
CA ALA A 17 0.41 11.53 20.22
C ALA A 17 0.58 12.78 19.33
N LYS A 18 0.98 12.60 18.06
CA LYS A 18 1.16 13.68 17.07
C LYS A 18 -0.06 13.86 16.14
N GLY A 19 -1.18 13.19 16.43
CA GLY A 19 -2.41 13.28 15.65
C GLY A 19 -2.76 12.00 14.87
N LYS A 20 -3.78 12.14 14.01
CA LYS A 20 -4.35 11.05 13.20
C LYS A 20 -3.40 10.67 12.07
N ARG A 21 -3.18 9.36 11.89
CA ARG A 21 -2.45 8.81 10.75
C ARG A 21 -3.25 7.72 10.07
N TYR A 22 -2.92 7.50 8.81
CA TYR A 22 -3.57 6.49 7.99
C TYR A 22 -2.64 5.31 7.73
N TYR A 23 -3.29 4.17 7.55
CA TYR A 23 -2.69 2.86 7.33
C TYR A 23 -3.40 2.20 6.16
N VAL A 24 -2.64 1.68 5.21
CA VAL A 24 -3.16 0.97 4.05
C VAL A 24 -2.68 -0.47 4.11
N ARG A 25 -3.59 -1.42 3.93
CA ARG A 25 -3.28 -2.86 3.97
C ARG A 25 -4.07 -3.61 2.91
N ARG A 26 -3.36 -4.29 2.02
CA ARG A 26 -3.95 -5.11 0.95
C ARG A 26 -3.43 -6.54 1.06
N SER A 27 -4.35 -7.48 1.20
CA SER A 27 -4.04 -8.91 1.00
C SER A 27 -4.32 -9.30 -0.45
N PHE A 28 -3.47 -10.17 -1.00
CA PHE A 28 -3.52 -10.68 -2.36
C PHE A 28 -2.97 -12.12 -2.39
N PHE A 29 -3.24 -12.85 -3.45
CA PHE A 29 -2.69 -14.21 -3.64
C PHE A 29 -1.62 -14.16 -4.70
N PHE A 30 -0.40 -14.58 -4.37
CA PHE A 30 0.69 -14.67 -5.32
C PHE A 30 1.15 -16.13 -5.41
N ARG A 31 1.07 -16.71 -6.62
CA ARG A 31 1.43 -18.11 -6.88
C ARG A 31 0.78 -19.10 -5.91
N GLY A 32 -0.54 -18.95 -5.70
CA GLY A 32 -1.32 -19.79 -4.79
C GLY A 32 -1.09 -19.55 -3.29
N LYS A 33 -0.19 -18.63 -2.91
CA LYS A 33 0.08 -18.27 -1.51
C LYS A 33 -0.49 -16.89 -1.19
N LYS A 34 -1.24 -16.80 -0.09
CA LYS A 34 -1.73 -15.52 0.42
C LYS A 34 -0.55 -14.68 0.91
N ARG A 35 -0.46 -13.44 0.42
CA ARG A 35 0.51 -12.43 0.81
C ARG A 35 -0.23 -11.17 1.25
N GLU A 36 0.46 -10.33 1.98
CA GLU A 36 -0.04 -9.03 2.44
C GLU A 36 1.03 -7.98 2.17
N LYS A 37 0.64 -6.85 1.59
CA LYS A 37 1.45 -5.64 1.53
C LYS A 37 0.73 -4.55 2.31
N SER A 38 1.50 -3.77 3.06
CA SER A 38 0.97 -2.66 3.83
C SER A 38 1.92 -1.47 3.82
N LYS A 39 1.35 -0.27 3.95
CA LYS A 39 2.08 0.99 4.13
C LYS A 39 1.41 1.78 5.24
N SER A 40 2.18 2.47 6.07
CA SER A 40 1.66 3.21 7.22
C SER A 40 2.33 4.58 7.35
N GLY A 41 1.70 5.48 8.10
CA GLY A 41 2.32 6.75 8.49
C GLY A 41 1.85 7.95 7.67
N PHE A 42 0.87 7.78 6.78
CA PHE A 42 0.31 8.88 6.01
C PHE A 42 -0.44 9.85 6.93
N THR A 43 -0.29 11.14 6.69
CA THR A 43 -0.96 12.18 7.49
C THR A 43 -2.31 12.55 6.92
N THR A 44 -2.52 12.35 5.61
CA THR A 44 -3.76 12.72 4.91
C THR A 44 -4.39 11.53 4.21
N LEU A 45 -5.72 11.62 4.02
CA LEU A 45 -6.48 10.59 3.34
C LEU A 45 -6.15 10.47 1.83
N PRO A 46 -5.92 11.57 1.08
CA PRO A 46 -5.47 11.47 -0.31
C PRO A 46 -4.13 10.73 -0.47
N GLN A 47 -3.17 10.94 0.44
CA GLN A 47 -1.89 10.21 0.42
C GLN A 47 -2.12 8.70 0.61
N ALA A 48 -2.99 8.32 1.55
CA ALA A 48 -3.33 6.91 1.75
C ALA A 48 -4.04 6.31 0.51
N ARG A 49 -4.85 7.09 -0.22
CA ARG A 49 -5.47 6.65 -1.47
C ARG A 49 -4.44 6.46 -2.59
N ALA A 50 -3.50 7.40 -2.75
CA ALA A 50 -2.42 7.27 -3.72
C ALA A 50 -1.56 6.03 -3.43
N ALA A 51 -1.19 5.82 -2.17
CA ALA A 51 -0.43 4.66 -1.74
C ALA A 51 -1.17 3.32 -1.96
N LEU A 52 -2.50 3.31 -1.90
CA LEU A 52 -3.32 2.14 -2.23
C LEU A 52 -3.23 1.82 -3.72
N VAL A 53 -3.34 2.83 -4.59
CA VAL A 53 -3.20 2.65 -6.05
C VAL A 53 -1.80 2.16 -6.41
N GLU A 54 -0.76 2.73 -5.82
CA GLU A 54 0.62 2.25 -6.00
C GLU A 54 0.78 0.79 -5.56
N LEU A 55 0.18 0.40 -4.42
CA LEU A 55 0.22 -0.98 -3.94
C LEU A 55 -0.48 -1.93 -4.91
N GLU A 56 -1.61 -1.51 -5.49
CA GLU A 56 -2.35 -2.31 -6.47
C GLU A 56 -1.54 -2.47 -7.76
N GLN A 57 -0.90 -1.42 -8.27
CA GLN A 57 0.01 -1.48 -9.41
C GLN A 57 1.19 -2.44 -9.15
N GLN A 58 1.84 -2.31 -7.98
CA GLN A 58 2.94 -3.20 -7.60
C GLN A 58 2.51 -4.67 -7.44
N ILE A 59 1.26 -4.93 -7.05
CA ILE A 59 0.72 -6.28 -6.97
C ILE A 59 0.47 -6.81 -8.38
N GLN A 60 -0.14 -6.01 -9.24
CA GLN A 60 -0.43 -6.36 -10.64
C GLN A 60 0.85 -6.64 -11.44
N GLU A 61 1.88 -5.79 -11.34
CA GLU A 61 3.18 -6.00 -11.97
C GLU A 61 3.84 -7.31 -11.49
N GLN A 62 3.78 -7.55 -10.19
CA GLN A 62 4.32 -8.77 -9.58
C GLN A 62 3.58 -10.02 -10.06
N GLU A 63 2.26 -9.97 -10.20
CA GLU A 63 1.43 -11.06 -10.76
C GLU A 63 1.72 -11.33 -12.23
N LEU A 64 1.93 -10.29 -13.04
CA LEU A 64 2.30 -10.40 -14.46
C LEU A 64 3.74 -10.89 -14.67
N GLY A 65 4.55 -10.99 -13.61
CA GLY A 65 5.95 -11.41 -13.69
C GLY A 65 6.85 -10.39 -14.42
N ILE A 66 6.34 -9.19 -14.68
CA ILE A 66 7.09 -8.10 -15.26
C ILE A 66 7.92 -7.50 -14.13
N ASN A 67 9.19 -7.92 -14.01
CA ASN A 67 10.15 -7.26 -13.14
C ASN A 67 10.43 -5.86 -13.69
N THR A 68 9.63 -4.87 -13.27
CA THR A 68 9.85 -3.43 -13.50
C THR A 68 10.95 -2.84 -12.61
N ASN A 69 11.66 -3.68 -11.84
CA ASN A 69 12.95 -3.35 -11.21
C ASN A 69 14.10 -3.19 -12.22
N LEU A 70 13.81 -2.90 -13.49
CA LEU A 70 14.77 -2.22 -14.37
C LEU A 70 14.91 -0.81 -13.82
N THR A 71 15.80 -0.67 -12.86
CA THR A 71 16.24 0.60 -12.33
C THR A 71 16.55 1.55 -13.48
N LEU A 72 16.11 2.80 -13.31
CA LEU A 72 16.34 3.96 -14.15
C LEU A 72 17.83 4.40 -14.13
N ASP A 73 18.73 3.42 -14.12
CA ASP A 73 20.19 3.54 -14.04
C ASP A 73 20.86 3.19 -15.39
N GLN A 74 20.05 2.95 -16.44
CA GLN A 74 20.52 2.94 -17.83
C GLN A 74 20.26 4.32 -18.45
N TYR A 75 21.03 5.31 -18.02
CA TYR A 75 21.26 6.53 -18.79
C TYR A 75 22.78 6.65 -19.00
N TRP A 76 23.25 6.14 -20.13
CA TRP A 76 24.55 6.48 -20.72
C TRP A 76 24.43 6.46 -22.23
#